data_AF-A0A2V7FFG5-F1
#
_entry.id   AF-A0A2V7FFG5-F1
#
_cell.length_a   1.000
_cell.length_b   1.000
_cell.length_c   1.000
_cell.angle_alpha   90.00
_cell.angle_beta   90.00
_cell.angle_gamma   90.00
#
_symmetry.space_group_name_H-M   'P 1'
#
loop_
_entity.id
_entity.type
_entity.pdbx_description
1 polymer ?
#
loop_
_entity_poly.entity_id
_entity_poly.type
_entity_poly.pdbx_seq_one_letter_code
_entity_poly.pdbx_strand_id
1 'polypeptide(L)'
;DWKQVDAGLGKSGALQPDGAYKFGMPRSDLHVTTAGVAIKPALALGSWVAFKQVTDSEAMLMGDLVLLESEVSPVLGKLQEGGIEQTALHNHLQHESPRVMYMHIGGRGTPARLAAAVHAALTLTTTPFGAPSAAPPGGSLGIDTAQIAQILGYHGKVNGGVYQVGVPRAEKITADGIDVPPSMGLATAINFQATGGGKAAITGDFVLIGNEVNPVIRALRDNGIAVTALHSHMLTDSPHLFFMHYWANDDALKLAHGLRAALDKMNVKKAG
;
A
#
# COMPACT_ATOMS: atom_id res chain seq x y z
N ASP A 1 5.19 -22.45 10.24
CA ASP A 1 6.55 -22.35 9.66
C ASP A 1 6.50 -21.49 8.41
N TRP A 2 7.08 -20.28 8.45
CA TRP A 2 7.07 -19.35 7.31
C TRP A 2 7.96 -19.80 6.15
N LYS A 3 8.86 -20.77 6.35
CA LYS A 3 9.71 -21.30 5.26
C LYS A 3 8.89 -21.95 4.14
N GLN A 4 7.76 -22.57 4.48
CA GLN A 4 6.88 -23.16 3.46
C GLN A 4 6.17 -22.07 2.63
N VAL A 5 5.91 -20.92 3.24
CA VAL A 5 5.33 -19.75 2.55
C VAL A 5 6.38 -19.11 1.64
N ASP A 6 7.63 -18.98 2.12
CA ASP A 6 8.75 -18.53 1.29
C ASP A 6 8.94 -19.42 0.05
N ALA A 7 8.93 -20.75 0.25
CA ALA A 7 9.08 -21.72 -0.83
C ALA A 7 7.90 -21.67 -1.81
N GLY A 8 6.66 -21.59 -1.30
CA GLY A 8 5.46 -21.50 -2.13
C GLY A 8 5.40 -20.21 -2.95
N LEU A 9 5.84 -19.08 -2.40
CA LEU A 9 5.87 -17.81 -3.13
C LEU A 9 7.10 -17.67 -4.04
N GLY A 10 8.16 -18.45 -3.78
CA GLY A 10 9.42 -18.39 -4.54
C GLY A 10 10.36 -17.26 -4.10
N LYS A 11 10.15 -16.67 -2.92
CA LYS A 11 11.05 -15.67 -2.32
C LYS A 11 10.82 -15.55 -0.82
N SER A 12 11.79 -15.00 -0.08
CA SER A 12 11.61 -14.73 1.35
C SER A 12 10.79 -13.48 1.64
N GLY A 13 10.00 -13.56 2.71
CA GLY A 13 9.25 -12.46 3.30
C GLY A 13 9.97 -11.84 4.50
N ALA A 14 9.28 -10.94 5.19
CA ALA A 14 9.76 -10.29 6.41
C ALA A 14 8.66 -10.32 7.48
N LEU A 15 9.00 -10.82 8.66
CA LEU A 15 8.13 -10.75 9.84
C LEU A 15 8.05 -9.30 10.31
N GLN A 16 6.83 -8.78 10.37
CA GLN A 16 6.52 -7.45 10.85
C GLN A 16 6.38 -7.44 12.38
N PRO A 17 6.59 -6.30 13.06
CA PRO A 17 6.46 -6.20 14.51
C PRO A 17 5.08 -6.57 15.06
N ASP A 18 4.04 -6.49 14.23
CA ASP A 18 2.65 -6.86 14.56
C ASP A 18 2.31 -8.32 14.20
N GLY A 19 3.32 -9.13 13.86
CA GLY A 19 3.21 -10.58 13.65
C GLY A 19 2.78 -11.00 12.25
N ALA A 20 2.48 -10.07 11.34
CA ALA A 20 2.23 -10.42 9.94
C ALA A 20 3.54 -10.79 9.23
N TYR A 21 3.48 -11.74 8.31
CA TYR A 21 4.62 -12.12 7.47
C TYR A 21 4.40 -11.58 6.05
N LYS A 22 5.19 -10.57 5.66
CA LYS A 22 4.92 -9.73 4.49
C LYS A 22 5.95 -9.88 3.39
N PHE A 23 5.49 -9.84 2.14
CA PHE A 23 6.29 -9.89 0.93
C PHE A 23 6.04 -8.63 0.10
N GLY A 24 7.10 -7.90 -0.22
CA GLY A 24 7.06 -6.82 -1.21
C GLY A 24 7.55 -7.32 -2.57
N MET A 25 6.84 -6.95 -3.62
CA MET A 25 7.08 -7.31 -5.03
C MET A 25 6.90 -6.06 -5.90
N PRO A 26 7.77 -5.04 -5.75
CA PRO A 26 7.64 -3.81 -6.51
C PRO A 26 7.74 -4.06 -8.02
N ARG A 27 6.90 -3.41 -8.81
CA ARG A 27 6.92 -3.44 -10.28
C ARG A 27 8.06 -2.60 -10.85
N SER A 28 9.30 -2.97 -10.55
CA SER A 28 10.51 -2.29 -11.07
C SER A 28 10.75 -2.52 -12.55
N ASP A 29 10.01 -3.44 -13.16
CA ASP A 29 9.92 -3.64 -14.61
C ASP A 29 9.13 -2.52 -15.31
N LEU A 30 8.22 -1.85 -14.58
CA LEU A 30 7.38 -0.79 -15.13
C LEU A 30 8.02 0.60 -15.03
N HIS A 31 7.82 1.39 -16.07
CA HIS A 31 8.25 2.78 -16.16
C HIS A 31 7.02 3.70 -16.25
N VAL A 32 6.33 3.87 -15.12
CA VAL A 32 5.09 4.66 -15.06
C VAL A 32 5.40 6.14 -14.86
N THR A 33 4.64 7.00 -15.54
CA THR A 33 4.64 8.45 -15.35
C THR A 33 3.24 8.94 -15.03
N THR A 34 3.09 9.96 -14.17
CA THR A 34 1.83 10.72 -14.04
C THR A 34 2.14 12.19 -13.83
N ALA A 35 1.37 13.07 -14.47
CA ALA A 35 1.53 14.53 -14.40
C ALA A 35 2.99 15.01 -14.60
N GLY A 36 3.74 14.37 -15.51
CA GLY A 36 5.15 14.68 -15.79
C GLY A 36 6.17 14.15 -14.77
N VAL A 37 5.74 13.40 -13.76
CA VAL A 37 6.61 12.76 -12.76
C VAL A 37 6.78 11.28 -13.08
N ALA A 38 8.03 10.81 -13.20
CA ALA A 38 8.33 9.38 -13.23
C ALA A 38 8.11 8.76 -11.85
N ILE A 39 7.31 7.70 -11.77
CA ILE A 39 6.87 7.09 -10.52
C ILE A 39 7.87 6.01 -10.12
N LYS A 40 8.56 6.23 -8.99
CA LYS A 40 9.39 5.17 -8.41
C LYS A 40 8.48 4.04 -7.92
N PRO A 41 8.91 2.77 -8.01
CA PRO A 41 8.11 1.68 -7.49
C PRO A 41 7.73 1.83 -6.01
N ALA A 42 8.62 2.37 -5.19
CA ALA A 42 8.35 2.67 -3.78
C ALA A 42 7.35 3.82 -3.54
N LEU A 43 7.02 4.62 -4.56
CA LEU A 43 6.00 5.68 -4.44
C LEU A 43 4.59 5.09 -4.55
N ALA A 44 4.35 4.25 -5.56
CA ALA A 44 3.00 3.75 -5.86
C ALA A 44 2.92 2.42 -6.64
N LEU A 45 4.03 1.75 -6.98
CA LEU A 45 4.00 0.51 -7.79
C LEU A 45 4.44 -0.72 -6.98
N GLY A 46 4.12 -0.72 -5.69
CA GLY A 46 4.54 -1.75 -4.75
C GLY A 46 3.49 -2.84 -4.55
N SER A 47 3.49 -3.89 -5.38
CA SER A 47 2.66 -5.06 -5.08
C SER A 47 3.12 -5.70 -3.77
N TRP A 48 2.18 -6.22 -2.98
CA TRP A 48 2.50 -6.93 -1.76
C TRP A 48 1.46 -8.01 -1.44
N VAL A 49 1.91 -9.01 -0.69
CA VAL A 49 1.04 -9.94 0.03
C VAL A 49 1.52 -10.10 1.45
N ALA A 50 0.60 -10.36 2.37
CA ALA A 50 0.93 -10.60 3.76
C ALA A 50 0.06 -11.72 4.33
N PHE A 51 0.67 -12.48 5.23
CA PHE A 51 0.05 -13.61 5.89
C PHE A 51 -0.04 -13.34 7.37
N LYS A 52 -1.20 -13.65 7.95
CA LYS A 52 -1.39 -13.71 9.40
C LYS A 52 -1.83 -15.09 9.78
N GLN A 53 -1.11 -15.72 10.71
CA GLN A 53 -1.53 -17.00 11.27
C GLN A 53 -2.83 -16.83 12.06
N VAL A 54 -3.81 -17.72 11.79
CA VAL A 54 -5.13 -17.75 12.44
C VAL A 54 -5.23 -18.96 13.37
N THR A 55 -4.72 -20.11 12.92
CA THR A 55 -4.59 -21.34 13.71
C THR A 55 -3.23 -22.00 13.41
N ASP A 56 -2.96 -23.18 13.97
CA ASP A 56 -1.73 -23.93 13.65
C ASP A 56 -1.64 -24.35 12.17
N SER A 57 -2.77 -24.49 11.48
CA SER A 57 -2.84 -24.97 10.09
C SER A 57 -3.38 -23.95 9.09
N GLU A 58 -3.92 -22.81 9.54
CA GLU A 58 -4.52 -21.79 8.69
C GLU A 58 -3.88 -20.41 8.86
N ALA A 59 -3.80 -19.69 7.75
CA ALA A 59 -3.53 -18.27 7.72
C ALA A 59 -4.61 -17.52 6.93
N MET A 60 -4.78 -16.26 7.29
CA MET A 60 -5.37 -15.22 6.45
C MET A 60 -4.28 -14.68 5.52
N LEU A 61 -4.63 -14.51 4.26
CA LEU A 61 -3.86 -13.83 3.23
C LEU A 61 -4.59 -12.53 2.87
N MET A 62 -3.84 -11.43 2.80
CA MET A 62 -4.29 -10.20 2.14
C MET A 62 -3.20 -9.73 1.20
N GLY A 63 -3.58 -8.99 0.16
CA GLY A 63 -2.62 -8.40 -0.75
C GLY A 63 -3.20 -7.27 -1.58
N ASP A 64 -2.30 -6.61 -2.27
CA ASP A 64 -2.55 -5.57 -3.27
C ASP A 64 -1.55 -5.81 -4.41
N LEU A 65 -2.09 -6.13 -5.58
CA LEU A 65 -1.30 -6.44 -6.78
C LEU A 65 -1.40 -5.29 -7.77
N VAL A 66 -0.25 -4.75 -8.16
CA VAL A 66 -0.11 -3.75 -9.22
C VAL A 66 0.02 -4.46 -10.56
N LEU A 67 -0.96 -4.27 -11.43
CA LEU A 67 -1.13 -4.95 -12.70
C LEU A 67 -1.24 -3.94 -13.84
N LEU A 68 -0.69 -4.26 -15.01
CA LEU A 68 -1.11 -3.63 -16.26
C LEU A 68 -2.54 -4.05 -16.57
N GLU A 69 -3.29 -3.24 -17.31
CA GLU A 69 -4.67 -3.57 -17.71
C GLU A 69 -4.76 -4.94 -18.41
N SER A 70 -3.77 -5.27 -19.24
CA SER A 70 -3.69 -6.57 -19.93
C SER A 70 -3.42 -7.75 -18.99
N GLU A 71 -2.87 -7.52 -17.80
CA GLU A 71 -2.56 -8.55 -16.81
C GLU A 71 -3.76 -8.84 -15.89
N VAL A 72 -4.74 -7.92 -15.80
CA VAL A 72 -5.87 -8.03 -14.85
C VAL A 72 -6.66 -9.32 -15.00
N SER A 73 -7.21 -9.58 -16.20
CA SER A 73 -8.10 -10.74 -16.39
C SER A 73 -7.39 -12.09 -16.21
N PRO A 74 -6.20 -12.32 -16.77
CA PRO A 74 -5.45 -13.56 -16.54
C PRO A 74 -5.10 -13.79 -15.07
N VAL A 75 -4.62 -12.75 -14.36
CA VAL A 75 -4.25 -12.84 -12.95
C VAL A 75 -5.47 -13.12 -12.08
N LEU A 76 -6.58 -12.40 -12.31
CA LEU A 76 -7.84 -12.61 -11.60
C LEU A 76 -8.32 -14.06 -11.73
N GLY A 77 -8.40 -14.57 -12.95
CA GLY A 77 -8.82 -15.94 -13.21
C GLY A 77 -7.93 -16.95 -12.50
N LYS A 78 -6.61 -16.72 -12.51
CA LYS A 78 -5.66 -17.64 -11.87
C LYS A 78 -5.74 -17.64 -10.35
N LEU A 79 -5.99 -16.48 -9.75
CA LEU A 79 -6.24 -16.36 -8.31
C LEU A 79 -7.54 -17.09 -7.91
N GLN A 80 -8.61 -16.95 -8.70
CA GLN A 80 -9.89 -17.64 -8.48
C GLN A 80 -9.74 -19.17 -8.55
N GLU A 81 -9.00 -19.71 -9.52
CA GLU A 81 -8.65 -21.14 -9.57
C GLU A 81 -7.93 -21.62 -8.29
N GLY A 82 -7.12 -20.74 -7.70
CA GLY A 82 -6.39 -20.99 -6.45
C GLY A 82 -7.25 -20.89 -5.18
N GLY A 83 -8.47 -20.36 -5.28
CA GLY A 83 -9.32 -20.01 -4.14
C GLY A 83 -8.91 -18.71 -3.44
N ILE A 84 -8.29 -17.78 -4.17
CA ILE A 84 -7.98 -16.43 -3.70
C ILE A 84 -9.00 -15.46 -4.31
N GLU A 85 -9.71 -14.76 -3.44
CA GLU A 85 -10.78 -13.85 -3.80
C GLU A 85 -10.23 -12.46 -4.11
N GLN A 86 -10.88 -11.77 -5.05
CA GLN A 86 -10.63 -10.35 -5.29
C GLN A 86 -11.57 -9.56 -4.39
N THR A 87 -10.98 -8.71 -3.55
CA THR A 87 -11.73 -7.87 -2.62
C THR A 87 -11.91 -6.45 -3.14
N ALA A 88 -11.07 -6.02 -4.11
CA ALA A 88 -11.27 -4.82 -4.89
C ALA A 88 -10.45 -4.84 -6.19
N LEU A 89 -10.88 -4.06 -7.18
CA LEU A 89 -10.11 -3.71 -8.38
C LEU A 89 -10.35 -2.23 -8.70
N HIS A 90 -9.29 -1.41 -8.66
CA HIS A 90 -9.42 0.04 -8.82
C HIS A 90 -8.09 0.69 -9.24
N ASN A 91 -8.06 2.03 -9.26
CA ASN A 91 -6.85 2.81 -9.46
C ASN A 91 -6.35 3.44 -8.15
N HIS A 92 -5.03 3.62 -8.01
CA HIS A 92 -4.45 4.54 -7.01
C HIS A 92 -4.14 5.91 -7.62
N LEU A 93 -3.64 5.91 -8.86
CA LEU A 93 -3.25 7.11 -9.60
C LEU A 93 -4.33 7.48 -10.63
N GLN A 94 -4.25 8.70 -11.14
CA GLN A 94 -5.00 9.14 -12.32
C GLN A 94 -4.03 9.66 -13.38
N HIS A 95 -4.41 9.51 -14.65
CA HIS A 95 -3.66 9.99 -15.82
C HIS A 95 -2.23 9.44 -15.93
N GLU A 96 -1.99 8.28 -15.36
CA GLU A 96 -0.71 7.60 -15.45
C GLU A 96 -0.54 6.84 -16.78
N SER A 97 0.70 6.72 -17.22
CA SER A 97 1.08 6.00 -18.44
C SER A 97 2.37 5.18 -18.20
N PRO A 98 2.40 3.86 -18.50
CA PRO A 98 1.23 3.06 -18.88
C PRO A 98 0.19 3.00 -17.76
N ARG A 99 -1.06 2.70 -18.14
CA ARG A 99 -2.17 2.53 -17.19
C ARG A 99 -1.90 1.32 -16.29
N VAL A 100 -2.07 1.51 -14.98
CA VAL A 100 -1.95 0.44 -13.99
C VAL A 100 -3.20 0.34 -13.14
N MET A 101 -3.54 -0.88 -12.75
CA MET A 101 -4.68 -1.23 -11.92
C MET A 101 -4.18 -1.94 -10.67
N TYR A 102 -4.92 -1.79 -9.57
CA TYR A 102 -4.60 -2.32 -8.27
C TYR A 102 -5.69 -3.30 -7.88
N MET A 103 -5.29 -4.54 -7.63
CA MET A 103 -6.19 -5.63 -7.29
C MET A 103 -5.94 -6.06 -5.86
N HIS A 104 -6.88 -5.74 -4.98
CA HIS A 104 -6.86 -6.26 -3.62
C HIS A 104 -7.36 -7.68 -3.61
N ILE A 105 -6.67 -8.52 -2.83
CA ILE A 105 -6.94 -9.94 -2.75
C ILE A 105 -7.07 -10.38 -1.30
N GLY A 106 -7.90 -11.39 -1.08
CA GLY A 106 -8.14 -12.01 0.22
C GLY A 106 -8.17 -13.54 0.11
N GLY A 107 -7.81 -14.22 1.17
CA GLY A 107 -7.96 -15.68 1.24
C GLY A 107 -7.72 -16.23 2.62
N ARG A 108 -8.23 -17.43 2.88
CA ARG A 108 -8.01 -18.18 4.11
C ARG A 108 -7.77 -19.65 3.81
N GLY A 109 -6.81 -20.24 4.50
CA GLY A 109 -6.48 -21.66 4.34
C GLY A 109 -5.02 -21.95 4.67
N THR A 110 -4.51 -23.08 4.17
CA THR A 110 -3.14 -23.49 4.44
C THR A 110 -2.12 -22.50 3.85
N PRO A 111 -1.17 -21.97 4.63
CA PRO A 111 -0.24 -20.93 4.18
C PRO A 111 0.53 -21.27 2.89
N ALA A 112 1.00 -22.52 2.78
CA ALA A 112 1.75 -22.99 1.60
C ALA A 112 0.90 -22.99 0.31
N ARG A 113 -0.37 -23.40 0.41
CA ARG A 113 -1.31 -23.39 -0.74
C ARG A 113 -1.59 -21.97 -1.19
N LEU A 114 -1.88 -21.08 -0.24
CA LEU A 114 -2.13 -19.67 -0.52
C LEU A 114 -0.92 -19.03 -1.21
N ALA A 115 0.29 -19.27 -0.71
CA ALA A 115 1.53 -18.77 -1.32
C ALA A 115 1.74 -19.28 -2.75
N ALA A 116 1.53 -20.58 -2.99
CA ALA A 116 1.66 -21.18 -4.31
C ALA A 116 0.63 -20.63 -5.31
N ALA A 117 -0.61 -20.38 -4.86
CA ALA A 117 -1.65 -19.78 -5.68
C ALA A 117 -1.31 -18.32 -6.08
N VAL A 118 -0.81 -17.51 -5.14
CA VAL A 118 -0.31 -16.16 -5.45
C VAL A 118 0.84 -16.22 -6.45
N HIS A 119 1.82 -17.11 -6.23
CA HIS A 119 2.95 -17.28 -7.15
C HIS A 119 2.47 -17.62 -8.56
N ALA A 120 1.59 -18.62 -8.69
CA ALA A 120 1.07 -19.06 -9.99
C ALA A 120 0.30 -17.97 -10.74
N ALA A 121 -0.35 -17.04 -10.04
CA ALA A 121 -1.00 -15.89 -10.67
C ALA A 121 0.01 -14.84 -11.13
N LEU A 122 1.02 -14.56 -10.31
CA LEU A 122 2.04 -13.56 -10.62
C LEU A 122 2.99 -13.99 -11.74
N THR A 123 3.16 -15.29 -12.03
CA THR A 123 3.90 -15.75 -13.23
C THR A 123 3.22 -15.35 -14.55
N LEU A 124 1.97 -14.88 -14.51
CA LEU A 124 1.26 -14.29 -15.65
C LEU A 124 1.58 -12.80 -15.84
N THR A 125 2.50 -12.25 -15.05
CA THR A 125 2.97 -10.86 -15.12
C THR A 125 4.48 -10.83 -15.31
N THR A 126 5.02 -9.64 -15.58
CA THR A 126 6.47 -9.41 -15.55
C THR A 126 7.00 -8.96 -14.19
N THR A 127 6.19 -9.08 -13.12
CA THR A 127 6.59 -8.70 -11.75
C THR A 127 7.89 -9.41 -11.35
N PRO A 128 8.95 -8.67 -11.01
CA PRO A 128 10.22 -9.28 -10.65
C PRO A 128 10.14 -10.07 -9.33
N PHE A 129 10.54 -11.34 -9.38
CA PHE A 129 10.74 -12.18 -8.21
C PHE A 129 12.23 -12.22 -7.83
N GLY A 130 12.53 -12.03 -6.55
CA GLY A 130 13.85 -12.34 -6.00
C GLY A 130 14.98 -11.33 -6.31
N ALA A 131 14.75 -10.27 -7.08
CA ALA A 131 15.71 -9.18 -7.15
C ALA A 131 15.72 -8.43 -5.80
N PRO A 132 16.89 -8.28 -5.13
CA PRO A 132 17.00 -7.37 -4.00
C PRO A 132 16.55 -5.99 -4.45
N SER A 133 15.69 -5.32 -3.67
CA SER A 133 15.47 -3.90 -3.87
C SER A 133 16.84 -3.22 -3.86
N ALA A 134 17.17 -2.47 -4.91
CA ALA A 134 18.42 -1.73 -4.96
C ALA A 134 18.55 -0.92 -3.66
N ALA A 135 19.76 -0.95 -3.06
CA ALA A 135 20.04 -0.18 -1.87
C ALA A 135 19.64 1.29 -2.14
N PRO A 136 18.97 1.97 -1.18
CA PRO A 136 18.62 3.36 -1.38
C PRO A 136 19.92 4.14 -1.68
N PRO A 137 19.93 4.99 -2.72
CA PRO A 137 21.11 5.77 -3.03
C PRO A 137 21.56 6.53 -1.78
N GLY A 138 22.84 6.40 -1.41
CA GLY A 138 23.42 7.15 -0.32
C GLY A 138 23.40 8.63 -0.67
N GLY A 139 22.52 9.39 -0.04
CA GLY A 139 22.37 10.81 -0.31
C GLY A 139 21.12 11.39 0.33
N SER A 140 21.10 12.73 0.46
CA SER A 140 19.89 13.45 0.84
C SER A 140 18.81 13.23 -0.22
N LEU A 141 17.55 13.08 0.21
CA LEU A 141 16.41 13.03 -0.72
C LEU A 141 16.13 14.40 -1.36
N GLY A 142 16.75 15.49 -0.91
CA GLY A 142 16.44 16.84 -1.37
C GLY A 142 15.14 17.43 -0.78
N ILE A 143 14.61 16.77 0.27
CA ILE A 143 13.50 17.22 1.10
C ILE A 143 13.85 16.97 2.58
N ASP A 144 13.34 17.82 3.48
CA ASP A 144 13.59 17.69 4.92
C ASP A 144 12.66 16.66 5.56
N THR A 145 13.09 15.40 5.57
CA THR A 145 12.29 14.30 6.14
C THR A 145 12.10 14.41 7.65
N ALA A 146 12.99 15.10 8.37
CA ALA A 146 12.84 15.31 9.80
C ALA A 146 11.73 16.34 10.08
N GLN A 147 11.70 17.44 9.33
CA GLN A 147 10.64 18.42 9.44
C GLN A 147 9.29 17.87 8.95
N ILE A 148 9.28 17.06 7.88
CA ILE A 148 8.07 16.35 7.44
C ILE A 148 7.54 15.44 8.56
N ALA A 149 8.40 14.64 9.20
CA ALA A 149 8.01 13.81 10.34
C ALA A 149 7.42 14.64 11.48
N GLN A 150 8.06 15.76 11.81
CA GLN A 150 7.60 16.65 12.87
C GLN A 150 6.21 17.24 12.56
N ILE A 151 5.98 17.68 11.32
CA ILE A 151 4.69 18.23 10.88
C ILE A 151 3.60 17.15 10.92
N LEU A 152 3.88 15.96 10.40
CA LEU A 152 2.93 14.86 10.41
C LEU A 152 2.67 14.34 11.83
N GLY A 153 3.66 14.44 12.72
CA GLY A 153 3.66 13.85 14.06
C GLY A 153 3.98 12.36 14.06
N TYR A 154 4.54 11.82 12.96
CA TYR A 154 4.88 10.41 12.79
C TYR A 154 6.21 10.27 12.05
N HIS A 155 7.05 9.37 12.53
CA HIS A 155 8.30 9.04 11.85
C HIS A 155 8.06 8.05 10.71
N GLY A 156 8.69 8.33 9.58
CA GLY A 156 8.78 7.43 8.43
C GLY A 156 10.17 6.82 8.23
N LYS A 157 10.30 6.08 7.14
CA LYS A 157 11.56 5.48 6.68
C LYS A 157 11.77 5.77 5.21
N VAL A 158 13.03 5.79 4.78
CA VAL A 158 13.37 5.89 3.36
C VAL A 158 13.43 4.50 2.77
N ASN A 159 12.69 4.28 1.68
CA ASN A 159 12.68 3.04 0.92
C ASN A 159 12.67 3.37 -0.58
N GLY A 160 13.58 2.78 -1.36
CA GLY A 160 13.66 3.05 -2.81
C GLY A 160 13.80 4.54 -3.17
N GLY A 161 14.40 5.36 -2.30
CA GLY A 161 14.50 6.81 -2.49
C GLY A 161 13.17 7.57 -2.36
N VAL A 162 12.21 7.02 -1.62
CA VAL A 162 10.92 7.62 -1.24
C VAL A 162 10.83 7.63 0.28
N TYR A 163 10.41 8.74 0.87
CA TYR A 163 10.13 8.81 2.31
C TYR A 163 8.71 8.34 2.58
N GLN A 164 8.56 7.25 3.33
CA GLN A 164 7.29 6.57 3.58
C GLN A 164 6.93 6.64 5.06
N VAL A 165 5.74 7.11 5.36
CA VAL A 165 5.17 7.20 6.72
C VAL A 165 3.92 6.33 6.75
N GLY A 166 3.79 5.50 7.80
CA GLY A 166 2.59 4.72 8.06
C GLY A 166 1.91 5.22 9.32
N VAL A 167 0.63 5.58 9.23
CA VAL A 167 -0.16 6.07 10.36
C VAL A 167 -1.24 5.04 10.71
N PRO A 168 -1.09 4.27 11.79
CA PRO A 168 -2.08 3.26 12.17
C PRO A 168 -3.36 3.91 12.68
N ARG A 169 -4.51 3.31 12.35
CA ARG A 169 -5.78 3.61 12.98
C ARG A 169 -5.76 3.28 14.48
N ALA A 170 -6.58 3.98 15.26
CA ALA A 170 -6.73 3.68 16.68
C ALA A 170 -7.71 2.53 16.94
N GLU A 171 -8.65 2.30 16.03
CA GLU A 171 -9.60 1.20 16.11
C GLU A 171 -8.90 -0.15 15.96
N LYS A 172 -9.50 -1.14 16.63
CA LYS A 172 -9.29 -2.53 16.29
C LYS A 172 -10.11 -2.84 15.04
N ILE A 173 -9.45 -3.32 13.99
CA ILE A 173 -10.08 -3.67 12.72
C ILE A 173 -10.06 -5.18 12.57
N THR A 174 -11.18 -5.73 12.10
CA THR A 174 -11.35 -7.15 11.80
C THR A 174 -11.85 -7.34 10.38
N ALA A 175 -11.55 -8.48 9.77
CA ALA A 175 -12.18 -8.96 8.54
C ALA A 175 -12.55 -10.44 8.77
N ASP A 176 -13.77 -10.83 8.43
CA ASP A 176 -14.34 -12.15 8.77
C ASP A 176 -14.21 -12.50 10.27
N GLY A 177 -14.30 -11.49 11.14
CA GLY A 177 -14.12 -11.63 12.59
C GLY A 177 -12.69 -11.90 13.06
N ILE A 178 -11.71 -11.87 12.16
CA ILE A 178 -10.28 -12.03 12.48
C ILE A 178 -9.63 -10.66 12.56
N ASP A 179 -8.84 -10.44 13.62
CA ASP A 179 -8.03 -9.23 13.79
C ASP A 179 -7.05 -9.05 12.61
N VAL A 180 -7.13 -7.91 11.92
CA VAL A 180 -6.21 -7.58 10.84
C VAL A 180 -5.17 -6.59 11.36
N PRO A 181 -3.87 -6.91 11.32
CA PRO A 181 -2.83 -6.05 11.85
C PRO A 181 -2.51 -4.88 10.89
N PRO A 182 -2.03 -3.73 11.39
CA PRO A 182 -1.77 -2.55 10.57
C PRO A 182 -0.87 -2.78 9.35
N SER A 183 0.13 -3.66 9.45
CA SER A 183 1.06 -3.93 8.36
C SER A 183 0.44 -4.67 7.17
N MET A 184 -0.77 -5.21 7.32
CA MET A 184 -1.59 -5.85 6.27
C MET A 184 -2.50 -4.85 5.52
N GLY A 185 -2.06 -3.59 5.40
CA GLY A 185 -2.73 -2.59 4.57
C GLY A 185 -3.77 -1.74 5.32
N LEU A 186 -3.68 -1.63 6.64
CA LEU A 186 -4.63 -0.83 7.45
C LEU A 186 -4.04 0.43 8.08
N ALA A 187 -2.74 0.66 7.88
CA ALA A 187 -2.15 1.96 8.17
C ALA A 187 -2.39 2.89 6.98
N THR A 188 -2.77 4.14 7.27
CA THR A 188 -2.74 5.21 6.26
C THR A 188 -1.31 5.35 5.75
N ALA A 189 -1.11 5.14 4.45
CA ALA A 189 0.19 5.24 3.82
C ALA A 189 0.40 6.66 3.28
N ILE A 190 1.55 7.26 3.60
CA ILE A 190 1.94 8.58 3.12
C ILE A 190 3.33 8.49 2.53
N ASN A 191 3.45 8.72 1.22
CA ASN A 191 4.73 8.63 0.50
C ASN A 191 5.13 9.99 -0.09
N PHE A 192 6.41 10.34 0.05
CA PHE A 192 7.02 11.53 -0.55
C PHE A 192 8.17 11.11 -1.46
N GLN A 193 8.03 11.38 -2.75
CA GLN A 193 9.11 11.29 -3.74
C GLN A 193 9.55 12.68 -4.12
N ALA A 194 10.80 13.04 -3.80
CA ALA A 194 11.35 14.33 -4.19
C ALA A 194 11.34 14.52 -5.72
N THR A 195 10.92 15.71 -6.14
CA THR A 195 10.85 16.15 -7.55
C THR A 195 11.79 17.33 -7.85
N GLY A 196 12.60 17.73 -6.86
CA GLY A 196 13.62 18.79 -6.97
C GLY A 196 13.17 20.12 -6.37
N GLY A 197 14.13 20.96 -5.97
CA GLY A 197 13.84 22.31 -5.45
C GLY A 197 12.96 22.34 -4.20
N GLY A 198 13.11 21.36 -3.30
CA GLY A 198 12.28 21.22 -2.09
C GLY A 198 10.87 20.66 -2.34
N LYS A 199 10.51 20.34 -3.59
CA LYS A 199 9.22 19.76 -3.95
C LYS A 199 9.22 18.24 -3.85
N ALA A 200 8.02 17.69 -3.66
CA ALA A 200 7.78 16.26 -3.71
C ALA A 200 6.44 15.95 -4.39
N ALA A 201 6.42 14.86 -5.16
CA ALA A 201 5.20 14.16 -5.48
C ALA A 201 4.77 13.32 -4.27
N ILE A 202 3.50 13.45 -3.89
CA ILE A 202 2.89 12.66 -2.82
C ILE A 202 1.76 11.80 -3.35
N THR A 203 1.65 10.61 -2.80
CA THR A 203 0.52 9.70 -2.97
C THR A 203 0.50 8.71 -1.82
N GLY A 204 -0.59 7.99 -1.70
CA GLY A 204 -0.83 7.01 -0.67
C GLY A 204 -2.31 6.73 -0.57
N ASP A 205 -2.76 6.36 0.61
CA ASP A 205 -4.16 6.11 0.89
C ASP A 205 -4.49 6.40 2.35
N PHE A 206 -5.60 7.08 2.57
CA PHE A 206 -6.20 7.22 3.89
C PHE A 206 -7.15 6.06 4.14
N VAL A 207 -7.02 5.43 5.30
CA VAL A 207 -7.93 4.39 5.78
C VAL A 207 -8.94 5.05 6.71
N LEU A 208 -10.22 5.05 6.37
CA LEU A 208 -11.25 5.93 6.93
C LEU A 208 -12.49 5.14 7.37
N ILE A 209 -13.18 5.61 8.40
CA ILE A 209 -14.57 5.22 8.64
C ILE A 209 -15.52 6.23 7.99
N GLY A 210 -16.79 5.84 7.79
CA GLY A 210 -17.72 6.59 6.94
C GLY A 210 -17.91 8.08 7.30
N ASN A 211 -17.90 8.45 8.59
CA ASN A 211 -18.05 9.84 9.01
C ASN A 211 -16.78 10.69 8.85
N GLU A 212 -15.61 10.09 8.60
CA GLU A 212 -14.34 10.79 8.38
C GLU A 212 -14.11 11.12 6.89
N VAL A 213 -14.75 10.39 5.97
CA VAL A 213 -14.55 10.50 4.51
C VAL A 213 -14.64 11.93 4.01
N ASN A 214 -15.81 12.57 4.15
CA ASN A 214 -16.00 13.92 3.62
C ASN A 214 -15.17 15.00 4.35
N PRO A 215 -15.00 14.97 5.68
CA PRO A 215 -14.03 15.82 6.37
C PRO A 215 -12.61 15.73 5.80
N VAL A 216 -12.11 14.52 5.52
CA VAL A 216 -10.78 14.31 4.93
C VAL A 216 -10.72 14.83 3.50
N ILE A 217 -11.72 14.57 2.66
CA ILE A 217 -11.78 15.13 1.29
C ILE A 217 -11.63 16.65 1.33
N ARG A 218 -12.40 17.34 2.18
CA ARG A 218 -12.33 18.80 2.29
C ARG A 218 -10.94 19.27 2.71
N ALA A 219 -10.36 18.65 3.74
CA ALA A 219 -9.01 19.00 4.20
C ALA A 219 -7.96 18.82 3.08
N LEU A 220 -8.03 17.74 2.31
CA LEU A 220 -7.11 17.53 1.17
C LEU A 220 -7.33 18.59 0.08
N ARG A 221 -8.58 18.87 -0.30
CA ARG A 221 -8.91 19.85 -1.35
C ARG A 221 -8.52 21.28 -0.96
N ASP A 222 -8.77 21.68 0.28
CA ASP A 222 -8.39 23.00 0.80
C ASP A 222 -6.87 23.22 0.78
N ASN A 223 -6.09 22.15 0.77
CA ASN A 223 -4.63 22.17 0.69
C ASN A 223 -4.09 21.84 -0.72
N GLY A 224 -4.95 21.82 -1.74
CA GLY A 224 -4.54 21.59 -3.12
C GLY A 224 -4.15 20.15 -3.45
N ILE A 225 -4.52 19.19 -2.60
CA ILE A 225 -4.28 17.76 -2.81
C ILE A 225 -5.48 17.15 -3.56
N ALA A 226 -5.22 16.44 -4.65
CA ALA A 226 -6.28 15.77 -5.42
C ALA A 226 -6.65 14.44 -4.76
N VAL A 227 -7.95 14.13 -4.72
CA VAL A 227 -8.43 12.77 -4.40
C VAL A 227 -8.49 12.00 -5.72
N THR A 228 -7.89 10.81 -5.75
CA THR A 228 -7.77 10.01 -6.97
C THR A 228 -8.69 8.81 -7.02
N ALA A 229 -9.09 8.29 -5.86
CA ALA A 229 -10.09 7.23 -5.73
C ALA A 229 -10.68 7.21 -4.31
N LEU A 230 -11.89 6.67 -4.18
CA LEU A 230 -12.55 6.36 -2.91
C LEU A 230 -13.29 5.03 -3.09
N HIS A 231 -12.91 4.00 -2.33
CA HIS A 231 -13.44 2.64 -2.44
C HIS A 231 -13.18 1.84 -1.16
N SER A 232 -13.48 0.55 -1.14
CA SER A 232 -13.11 -0.38 -0.06
C SER A 232 -12.03 -1.34 -0.54
N HIS A 233 -11.19 -1.85 0.38
CA HIS A 233 -10.18 -2.90 0.09
C HIS A 233 -10.62 -4.29 0.55
N MET A 234 -11.67 -4.38 1.37
CA MET A 234 -12.15 -5.60 2.01
C MET A 234 -13.68 -5.70 1.85
N LEU A 235 -14.19 -6.92 1.93
CA LEU A 235 -15.61 -7.23 1.75
C LEU A 235 -16.38 -7.32 3.08
N THR A 236 -15.70 -7.65 4.17
CA THR A 236 -16.31 -8.05 5.46
C THR A 236 -15.66 -7.38 6.66
N ASP A 237 -15.08 -6.20 6.44
CA ASP A 237 -14.36 -5.47 7.45
C ASP A 237 -15.30 -4.83 8.50
N SER A 238 -14.82 -4.79 9.74
CA SER A 238 -15.51 -4.17 10.86
C SER A 238 -14.52 -3.40 11.76
N PRO A 239 -14.73 -2.09 12.00
CA PRO A 239 -15.73 -1.25 11.35
C PRO A 239 -15.53 -1.21 9.83
N HIS A 240 -16.57 -0.92 9.05
CA HIS A 240 -16.42 -0.82 7.59
C HIS A 240 -15.55 0.38 7.22
N LEU A 241 -14.55 0.13 6.39
CA LEU A 241 -13.51 1.06 6.00
C LEU A 241 -13.65 1.49 4.54
N PHE A 242 -13.30 2.75 4.35
CA PHE A 242 -13.10 3.39 3.06
C PHE A 242 -11.62 3.73 2.91
N PHE A 243 -11.11 3.56 1.71
CA PHE A 243 -9.74 3.83 1.32
C PHE A 243 -9.76 4.94 0.29
N MET A 244 -9.01 6.00 0.58
CA MET A 244 -9.00 7.21 -0.24
C MET A 244 -7.61 7.50 -0.73
N HIS A 245 -7.41 7.30 -2.03
CA HIS A 245 -6.15 7.64 -2.68
C HIS A 245 -6.09 9.11 -3.03
N TYR A 246 -4.87 9.64 -3.08
CA TYR A 246 -4.64 11.04 -3.34
C TYR A 246 -3.36 11.29 -4.13
N TRP A 247 -3.25 12.45 -4.75
CA TRP A 247 -2.07 12.87 -5.51
C TRP A 247 -1.83 14.38 -5.40
N ALA A 248 -0.57 14.78 -5.27
CA ALA A 248 -0.12 16.15 -5.50
C ALA A 248 1.38 16.19 -5.83
N ASN A 249 1.87 17.29 -6.42
CA ASN A 249 3.29 17.56 -6.59
C ASN A 249 3.55 19.05 -6.35
N ASP A 250 4.14 19.38 -5.21
CA ASP A 250 4.34 20.76 -4.73
C ASP A 250 5.44 20.80 -3.66
N ASP A 251 5.66 21.96 -3.03
CA ASP A 251 6.52 22.10 -1.85
C ASP A 251 6.24 21.03 -0.78
N ALA A 252 7.27 20.32 -0.36
CA ALA A 252 7.10 19.14 0.50
C ALA A 252 6.54 19.48 1.89
N LEU A 253 6.86 20.66 2.44
CA LEU A 253 6.39 21.07 3.77
C LEU A 253 4.94 21.54 3.72
N LYS A 254 4.56 22.29 2.68
CA LYS A 254 3.15 22.62 2.40
C LYS A 254 2.30 21.35 2.30
N LEU A 255 2.79 20.36 1.56
CA LEU A 255 2.10 19.07 1.42
C LEU A 255 2.01 18.31 2.75
N ALA A 256 3.07 18.32 3.56
CA ALA A 256 3.04 17.71 4.89
C ALA A 256 1.99 18.37 5.80
N HIS A 257 1.83 19.70 5.76
CA HIS A 257 0.79 20.40 6.50
C HIS A 257 -0.63 20.03 6.02
N GLY A 258 -0.84 19.91 4.71
CA GLY A 258 -2.13 19.45 4.17
C GLY A 258 -2.49 18.03 4.59
N LEU A 259 -1.51 17.12 4.56
CA LEU A 259 -1.68 15.75 5.03
C LEU A 259 -1.93 15.68 6.54
N ARG A 260 -1.25 16.50 7.35
CA ARG A 260 -1.53 16.63 8.78
C ARG A 260 -2.96 17.09 9.04
N ALA A 261 -3.43 18.10 8.32
CA ALA A 261 -4.81 18.60 8.45
C ALA A 261 -5.86 17.53 8.12
N ALA A 262 -5.56 16.61 7.19
CA ALA A 262 -6.39 15.45 6.91
C ALA A 262 -6.33 14.40 8.04
N LEU A 263 -5.14 14.07 8.55
CA LEU A 263 -4.96 13.17 9.70
C LEU A 263 -5.69 13.68 10.95
N ASP A 264 -5.79 15.00 11.15
CA ASP A 264 -6.55 15.61 12.26
C ASP A 264 -8.07 15.36 12.18
N LYS A 265 -8.57 14.85 11.05
CA LYS A 265 -9.98 14.48 10.88
C LYS A 265 -10.25 13.00 11.13
N MET A 266 -9.24 12.26 11.58
CA MET A 266 -9.28 10.82 11.73
C MET A 266 -8.95 10.37 13.14
N ASN A 267 -9.49 9.22 13.53
CA ASN A 267 -9.10 8.53 14.74
C ASN A 267 -7.85 7.66 14.51
N VAL A 268 -6.68 8.30 14.60
CA VAL A 268 -5.38 7.64 14.44
C VAL A 268 -4.75 7.33 15.79
N LYS A 269 -4.01 6.23 15.87
CA LYS A 269 -3.24 5.88 17.07
C LYS A 269 -2.14 6.92 17.27
N LYS A 270 -2.20 7.63 18.39
CA LYS A 270 -1.21 8.66 18.74
C LYS A 270 0.21 8.07 18.69
N ALA A 271 1.14 8.84 18.14
CA ALA A 271 2.56 8.52 18.23
C ALA A 271 2.96 8.38 19.72
N GLY A 272 3.69 7.31 20.02
CA GLY A 272 4.29 7.09 21.33
C GLY A 272 5.60 7.82 21.50
#